data_AF-A0A6A5XTM0-F1
#
_entry.id   AF-A0A6A5XTM0-F1
#
_cell.length_a   1.000
_cell.length_b   1.000
_cell.length_c   1.000
_cell.angle_alpha   90.00
_cell.angle_beta   90.00
_cell.angle_gamma   90.00
#
_symmetry.space_group_name_H-M   'P 1'
#
loop_
_entity.id
_entity.type
_entity.pdbx_description
1 polymer ?
#
loop_
_entity_poly.entity_id
_entity_poly.type
_entity_poly.pdbx_seq_one_letter_code
_entity_poly.pdbx_strand_id
1 'polypeptide(L)'
;MWRGKELTMTLTRYDYDPVNHRVAFRGSPCVPTRMAWEVKHAIHLQLRSISEGSDTAASFAKNVRGVGSATQLFPVPGYPTATRSRHDPDFSFLHIVSRSSGISKYPGVIMEFSESDKTNLNKKDVEHLARKYIRYSKGAVRAVVCVEITYSKDEDGKKEKGKAELSVWRP
;
A
#
# COMPACT_ATOMS: atom_id res chain seq x y z
N MET A 1 -19.70 -29.56 24.74
CA MET A 1 -20.25 -29.37 23.38
C MET A 1 -19.67 -28.07 22.82
N TRP A 2 -18.56 -28.15 22.08
CA TRP A 2 -17.90 -26.98 21.49
C TRP A 2 -18.59 -26.65 20.16
N ARG A 3 -19.30 -25.52 20.09
CA ARG A 3 -19.78 -24.99 18.80
C ARG A 3 -18.58 -24.36 18.09
N GLY A 4 -18.12 -25.00 17.03
CA GLY A 4 -17.14 -24.42 16.11
C GLY A 4 -17.70 -23.10 15.58
N LYS A 5 -17.07 -21.99 15.96
CA LYS A 5 -17.26 -20.72 15.26
C LYS A 5 -16.55 -20.88 13.93
N GLU A 6 -17.33 -21.03 12.86
CA GLU A 6 -16.85 -20.82 11.51
C GLU A 6 -16.44 -19.35 11.44
N LEU A 7 -15.14 -19.09 11.54
CA LEU A 7 -14.58 -17.77 11.25
C LEU A 7 -14.65 -17.62 9.73
N THR A 8 -15.76 -17.08 9.24
CA THR A 8 -15.86 -16.62 7.86
C THR A 8 -14.92 -15.44 7.70
N MET A 9 -13.63 -15.70 7.45
CA MET A 9 -12.70 -14.66 6.98
C MET A 9 -13.20 -14.22 5.61
N THR A 10 -13.88 -13.08 5.56
CA THR A 10 -14.27 -12.46 4.30
C THR A 10 -13.02 -12.09 3.53
N LEU A 11 -12.56 -12.98 2.63
CA LEU A 11 -11.38 -12.80 1.80
C LEU A 11 -11.60 -11.63 0.85
N THR A 12 -11.17 -10.41 1.23
CA THR A 12 -11.49 -9.19 0.45
C THR A 12 -10.32 -8.64 -0.37
N ARG A 13 -9.06 -9.02 -0.07
CA ARG A 13 -7.87 -8.47 -0.74
C ARG A 13 -6.95 -9.56 -1.32
N TYR A 14 -6.49 -9.35 -2.54
CA TYR A 14 -5.54 -10.24 -3.22
C TYR A 14 -4.80 -9.54 -4.33
N ASP A 15 -3.63 -10.05 -4.68
CA ASP A 15 -2.90 -9.67 -5.88
C ASP A 15 -3.04 -10.78 -6.93
N TYR A 16 -3.12 -10.38 -8.20
CA TYR A 16 -3.16 -11.30 -9.33
C TYR A 16 -2.09 -10.94 -10.35
N ASP A 17 -1.21 -11.90 -10.61
CA ASP A 17 -0.22 -11.88 -11.67
C ASP A 17 -0.68 -12.80 -12.82
N PRO A 18 -1.23 -12.25 -13.91
CA PRO A 18 -1.71 -13.04 -15.04
C PRO A 18 -0.57 -13.65 -15.87
N VAL A 19 0.67 -13.16 -15.75
CA VAL A 19 1.82 -13.72 -16.49
C VAL A 19 2.17 -15.09 -15.93
N ASN A 20 2.15 -15.20 -14.60
CA ASN A 20 2.52 -16.40 -13.88
C ASN A 20 1.30 -17.24 -13.44
N HIS A 21 0.08 -16.80 -13.76
CA HIS A 21 -1.17 -17.36 -13.28
C HIS A 21 -1.22 -17.51 -11.75
N ARG A 22 -0.70 -16.53 -11.01
CA ARG A 22 -0.60 -16.56 -9.55
C ARG A 22 -1.59 -15.61 -8.90
N VAL A 23 -2.28 -16.11 -7.89
CA VAL A 23 -3.07 -15.33 -6.94
C VAL A 23 -2.33 -15.34 -5.61
N ALA A 24 -2.02 -14.16 -5.08
CA ALA A 24 -1.46 -13.99 -3.74
C ALA A 24 -2.52 -13.35 -2.86
N PHE A 25 -3.04 -14.09 -1.89
CA PHE A 25 -4.00 -13.56 -0.93
C PHE A 25 -3.29 -12.61 0.02
N ARG A 26 -3.83 -11.41 0.18
CA ARG A 26 -3.35 -10.47 1.19
C ARG A 26 -4.02 -10.86 2.50
N GLY A 27 -3.23 -11.31 3.47
CA GLY A 27 -3.72 -11.53 4.82
C GLY A 27 -4.37 -10.25 5.35
N SER A 28 -5.36 -10.38 6.23
CA SER A 28 -5.81 -9.28 7.06
C SER A 28 -5.15 -9.46 8.42
N PRO A 29 -4.02 -8.79 8.73
CA PRO A 29 -3.37 -9.02 9.99
C PRO A 29 -3.76 -7.87 10.92
N CYS A 30 -4.29 -8.22 12.09
CA CYS A 30 -4.84 -7.28 13.08
C CYS A 30 -3.84 -6.23 13.59
N VAL A 31 -2.53 -6.44 13.42
CA VAL A 31 -1.47 -5.55 13.93
C VAL A 31 -0.95 -4.57 12.87
N PRO A 32 -0.60 -4.99 11.63
CA PRO A 32 -0.39 -4.09 10.50
C PRO A 32 -1.59 -3.18 10.23
N THR A 33 -2.82 -3.63 10.49
CA THR A 33 -4.01 -2.76 10.35
C THR A 33 -4.02 -1.59 11.32
N ARG A 34 -3.64 -1.75 12.58
CA ARG A 34 -3.60 -0.62 13.53
C ARG A 34 -2.48 0.35 13.17
N MET A 35 -1.25 -0.12 12.97
CA MET A 35 -0.14 0.77 12.63
C MET A 35 -0.37 1.47 11.29
N ALA A 36 -0.85 0.76 10.26
CA ALA A 36 -1.21 1.37 9.00
C ALA A 36 -2.33 2.40 9.15
N TRP A 37 -3.31 2.14 10.02
CA TRP A 37 -4.37 3.11 10.33
C TRP A 37 -3.83 4.37 11.01
N GLU A 38 -2.97 4.23 12.04
CA GLU A 38 -2.36 5.36 12.75
C GLU A 38 -1.47 6.19 11.82
N VAL A 39 -0.62 5.54 11.01
CA VAL A 39 0.23 6.22 10.03
C VAL A 39 -0.63 6.95 9.00
N LYS A 40 -1.68 6.30 8.48
CA LYS A 40 -2.62 6.93 7.55
C LYS A 40 -3.31 8.15 8.18
N HIS A 41 -3.76 8.03 9.42
CA HIS A 41 -4.41 9.11 10.15
C HIS A 41 -3.45 10.29 10.37
N ALA A 42 -2.23 10.02 10.81
CA ALA A 42 -1.20 11.04 11.01
C ALA A 42 -0.86 11.80 9.72
N ILE A 43 -0.69 11.08 8.60
CA ILE A 43 -0.46 11.72 7.28
C ILE A 43 -1.66 12.59 6.89
N HIS A 44 -2.89 12.11 7.13
CA HIS A 44 -4.09 12.89 6.83
C HIS A 44 -4.17 14.19 7.64
N LEU A 45 -3.84 14.13 8.93
CA LEU A 45 -3.78 15.33 9.79
C LEU A 45 -2.71 16.32 9.31
N GLN A 46 -1.53 15.84 8.91
CA GLN A 46 -0.48 16.70 8.34
C GLN A 46 -0.92 17.34 7.03
N LEU A 47 -1.51 16.57 6.11
CA LEU A 47 -2.04 17.11 4.85
C LEU A 47 -3.12 18.16 5.10
N ARG A 48 -3.99 17.95 6.10
CA ARG A 48 -5.01 18.94 6.49
C ARG A 48 -4.37 20.22 7.01
N SER A 49 -3.42 20.11 7.93
CA SER A 49 -2.71 21.27 8.48
C SER A 49 -1.97 22.05 7.39
N ILE A 50 -1.26 21.38 6.48
CA ILE A 50 -0.61 22.03 5.34
C ILE A 50 -1.64 22.72 4.43
N SER A 51 -2.80 22.10 4.22
CA SER A 51 -3.87 22.65 3.38
C SER A 51 -4.50 23.94 3.90
N GLU A 52 -4.29 24.30 5.18
CA GLU A 52 -4.79 25.54 5.78
C GLU A 52 -3.96 26.76 5.38
N GLY A 53 -2.77 26.56 4.81
CA GLY A 53 -1.94 27.64 4.27
C GLY A 53 -2.46 28.26 2.97
N SER A 54 -1.70 29.23 2.46
CA SER A 54 -1.99 29.96 1.22
C SER A 54 -0.94 29.77 0.12
N ASP A 55 0.11 28.99 0.38
CA ASP A 55 1.22 28.78 -0.55
C ASP A 55 0.98 27.62 -1.54
N THR A 56 2.01 27.32 -2.34
CA THR A 56 1.97 26.23 -3.32
C THR A 56 1.84 24.85 -2.66
N ALA A 57 2.41 24.66 -1.46
CA ALA A 57 2.28 23.43 -0.71
C ALA A 57 0.85 23.22 -0.20
N ALA A 58 0.19 24.28 0.27
CA ALA A 58 -1.21 24.25 0.66
C ALA A 58 -2.12 23.92 -0.53
N SER A 59 -1.88 24.54 -1.69
CA SER A 59 -2.62 24.24 -2.93
C SER A 59 -2.45 22.78 -3.37
N PHE A 60 -1.23 22.24 -3.27
CA PHE A 60 -0.98 20.82 -3.52
C PHE A 60 -1.72 19.92 -2.52
N ALA A 61 -1.58 20.18 -1.22
CA ALA A 61 -2.17 19.35 -0.16
C ALA A 61 -3.71 19.30 -0.23
N LYS A 62 -4.38 20.42 -0.58
CA LYS A 62 -5.84 20.47 -0.82
C LYS A 62 -6.31 19.45 -1.86
N ASN A 63 -5.45 19.08 -2.79
CA ASN A 63 -5.74 18.19 -3.90
C ASN A 63 -5.22 16.76 -3.69
N VAL A 64 -4.63 16.44 -2.53
CA VAL A 64 -4.28 15.07 -2.18
C VAL A 64 -5.47 14.38 -1.50
N ARG A 65 -5.80 13.17 -1.95
CA ARG A 65 -6.83 12.30 -1.36
C ARG A 65 -6.23 10.95 -1.02
N GLY A 66 -6.43 10.52 0.21
CA GLY A 66 -6.18 9.12 0.59
C GLY A 66 -7.28 8.26 -0.01
N VAL A 67 -6.93 7.36 -0.93
CA VAL A 67 -7.90 6.44 -1.56
C VAL A 67 -7.92 5.06 -0.90
N GLY A 68 -7.18 4.89 0.20
CA GLY A 68 -7.13 3.65 0.96
C GLY A 68 -6.62 2.48 0.13
N SER A 69 -7.14 1.29 0.39
CA SER A 69 -6.76 0.04 -0.28
C SER A 69 -7.43 -0.14 -1.65
N ALA A 70 -7.64 0.95 -2.40
CA ALA A 70 -8.28 0.90 -3.71
C ALA A 70 -7.47 0.02 -4.67
N THR A 71 -8.13 -0.97 -5.26
CA THR A 71 -7.55 -1.89 -6.24
C THR A 71 -6.91 -1.13 -7.40
N GLN A 72 -5.66 -1.45 -7.67
CA GLN A 72 -4.89 -0.91 -8.78
C GLN A 72 -4.78 -1.94 -9.91
N LEU A 73 -5.10 -1.50 -11.13
CA LEU A 73 -5.06 -2.34 -12.33
C LEU A 73 -3.97 -1.84 -13.29
N PHE A 74 -2.92 -2.63 -13.43
CA PHE A 74 -1.77 -2.30 -14.27
C PHE A 74 -1.80 -3.08 -15.59
N PRO A 75 -1.41 -2.45 -16.72
CA PRO A 75 -1.25 -3.16 -17.97
C PRO A 75 -0.13 -4.20 -17.85
N VAL A 76 -0.24 -5.27 -18.64
CA VAL A 76 0.76 -6.34 -18.69
C VAL A 76 1.45 -6.28 -20.06
N PRO A 77 2.75 -5.95 -20.13
CA PRO A 77 3.46 -5.84 -21.41
C PRO A 77 3.43 -7.16 -22.19
N GLY A 78 3.15 -7.10 -23.48
CA GLY A 78 3.12 -8.28 -24.35
C GLY A 78 1.83 -9.10 -24.30
N TYR A 79 0.81 -8.65 -23.54
CA TYR A 79 -0.50 -9.31 -23.44
C TYR A 79 -1.60 -8.44 -24.06
N PRO A 80 -2.78 -9.03 -24.36
CA PRO A 80 -3.93 -8.27 -24.85
C PRO A 80 -4.25 -7.06 -23.98
N THR A 81 -4.77 -6.00 -24.60
CA THR A 81 -5.06 -4.73 -23.93
C THR A 81 -6.10 -4.86 -22.81
N ALA A 82 -6.86 -5.94 -22.73
CA ALA A 82 -7.77 -6.23 -21.62
C ALA A 82 -7.08 -6.85 -20.39
N THR A 83 -5.91 -7.48 -20.56
CA THR A 83 -5.20 -8.15 -19.46
C THR A 83 -4.66 -7.13 -18.47
N ARG A 84 -4.96 -7.33 -17.19
CA ARG A 84 -4.51 -6.46 -16.09
C ARG A 84 -3.91 -7.29 -14.96
N SER A 85 -2.79 -6.82 -14.42
CA SER A 85 -2.32 -7.27 -13.11
C SER A 85 -3.08 -6.48 -12.05
N ARG A 86 -3.66 -7.20 -11.09
CA ARG A 86 -4.47 -6.63 -10.01
C ARG A 86 -3.63 -6.57 -8.74
N HIS A 87 -3.66 -5.43 -8.07
CA HIS A 87 -2.97 -5.26 -6.80
C HIS A 87 -3.82 -4.47 -5.82
N ASP A 88 -3.85 -4.92 -4.59
CA ASP A 88 -4.55 -4.25 -3.50
C ASP A 88 -3.52 -3.70 -2.51
N PRO A 89 -3.02 -2.46 -2.68
CA PRO A 89 -2.06 -1.87 -1.76
C PRO A 89 -2.69 -1.60 -0.39
N ASP A 90 -1.91 -1.49 0.68
CA ASP A 90 -2.44 -1.17 2.00
C ASP A 90 -3.08 0.21 2.05
N PHE A 91 -2.40 1.21 1.50
CA PHE A 91 -3.06 2.46 1.13
C PHE A 91 -2.33 3.22 0.03
N SER A 92 -3.02 4.20 -0.55
CA SER A 92 -2.43 5.07 -1.55
C SER A 92 -3.00 6.49 -1.51
N PHE A 93 -2.24 7.44 -2.06
CA PHE A 93 -2.59 8.85 -2.18
C PHE A 93 -2.65 9.28 -3.64
N LEU A 94 -3.80 9.81 -4.01
CA LEU A 94 -4.10 10.32 -5.33
C LEU A 94 -4.14 11.84 -5.31
N HIS A 95 -3.53 12.47 -6.30
CA HIS A 95 -3.72 13.90 -6.54
C HIS A 95 -4.88 14.08 -7.53
N ILE A 96 -5.97 14.73 -7.11
CA ILE A 96 -7.23 14.78 -7.88
C ILE A 96 -7.21 15.79 -9.04
N VAL A 97 -6.27 16.74 -9.02
CA VAL A 97 -6.06 17.70 -10.11
C VAL A 97 -4.75 17.37 -10.82
N SER A 98 -4.78 16.61 -11.92
CA SER A 98 -3.58 16.34 -12.72
C SER A 98 -3.26 17.51 -13.67
N ARG A 99 -1.98 17.69 -14.04
CA ARG A 99 -1.51 18.67 -15.05
C ARG A 99 -2.20 18.52 -16.41
N SER A 100 -2.81 17.37 -16.68
CA SER A 100 -3.63 17.09 -17.86
C SER A 100 -5.09 16.86 -17.43
N SER A 101 -5.78 17.95 -17.10
CA SER A 101 -7.25 18.15 -17.10
C SER A 101 -8.17 17.10 -16.46
N GLY A 102 -7.68 16.19 -15.61
CA GLY A 102 -8.50 15.12 -15.04
C GLY A 102 -7.90 14.42 -13.82
N ILE A 103 -8.66 13.49 -13.26
CA ILE A 103 -8.23 12.63 -12.15
C ILE A 103 -7.20 11.63 -12.68
N SER A 104 -6.02 11.54 -12.04
CA SER A 104 -5.01 10.55 -12.42
C SER A 104 -5.56 9.14 -12.23
N LYS A 105 -5.33 8.27 -13.22
CA LYS A 105 -5.73 6.85 -13.14
C LYS A 105 -5.00 6.09 -12.02
N TYR A 106 -3.77 6.49 -11.73
CA TYR A 106 -2.92 5.86 -10.73
C TYR A 106 -2.61 6.84 -9.59
N PRO A 107 -2.48 6.36 -8.35
CA PRO A 107 -2.04 7.19 -7.23
C PRO A 107 -0.60 7.69 -7.45
N GLY A 108 -0.28 8.84 -6.88
CA GLY A 108 1.09 9.37 -6.89
C GLY A 108 1.98 8.67 -5.85
N VAL A 109 1.40 8.22 -4.74
CA VAL A 109 2.11 7.51 -3.67
C VAL A 109 1.36 6.24 -3.30
N ILE A 110 2.07 5.13 -3.18
CA ILE A 110 1.55 3.85 -2.65
C ILE A 110 2.33 3.52 -1.38
N MET A 111 1.64 3.05 -0.33
CA MET A 111 2.27 2.51 0.87
C MET A 111 1.87 1.05 1.09
N GLU A 112 2.85 0.24 1.47
CA GLU A 112 2.72 -1.17 1.82
C GLU A 112 3.36 -1.36 3.21
N PHE A 113 2.78 -2.24 4.02
CA PHE A 113 3.32 -2.65 5.31
C PHE A 113 3.77 -4.09 5.18
N SER A 114 5.04 -4.33 5.47
CA SER A 114 5.58 -5.69 5.55
C SER A 114 5.79 -6.05 7.00
N GLU A 115 5.45 -7.27 7.36
CA GLU A 115 5.82 -7.87 8.64
C GLU A 115 6.80 -9.00 8.34
N SER A 116 7.81 -9.18 9.20
CA SER A 116 8.83 -10.22 8.99
C SER A 116 8.28 -11.66 9.11
N ASP A 117 7.04 -11.84 9.54
CA ASP A 117 6.40 -13.14 9.64
C ASP A 117 5.85 -13.63 8.28
N LYS A 118 5.73 -14.95 8.11
CA LYS A 118 5.46 -15.58 6.79
C LYS A 118 4.05 -15.32 6.22
N THR A 119 3.22 -14.54 6.91
CA THR A 119 1.81 -14.35 6.55
C THR A 119 1.56 -13.12 5.67
N ASN A 120 2.55 -12.22 5.57
CA ASN A 120 2.48 -10.97 4.81
C ASN A 120 3.57 -10.88 3.73
N LEU A 121 3.51 -9.83 2.90
CA LEU A 121 4.62 -9.49 2.01
C LEU A 121 5.86 -9.19 2.85
N ASN A 122 7.02 -9.69 2.41
CA ASN A 122 8.29 -9.20 2.93
C ASN A 122 8.79 -7.99 2.12
N LYS A 123 9.82 -7.30 2.61
CA LYS A 123 10.40 -6.12 1.95
C LYS A 123 10.84 -6.36 0.50
N LYS A 124 11.35 -7.56 0.15
CA LYS A 124 11.76 -7.89 -1.22
C LYS A 124 10.56 -8.03 -2.16
N ASP A 125 9.45 -8.58 -1.66
CA ASP A 125 8.21 -8.65 -2.43
C ASP A 125 7.67 -7.24 -2.69
N VAL A 126 7.73 -6.36 -1.68
CA VAL A 126 7.34 -4.94 -1.83
C VAL A 126 8.26 -4.21 -2.81
N GLU A 127 9.57 -4.47 -2.80
CA GLU A 127 10.50 -3.91 -3.79
C GLU A 127 10.11 -4.32 -5.22
N HIS A 128 9.78 -5.60 -5.44
CA HIS A 128 9.35 -6.08 -6.75
C HIS A 128 8.04 -5.42 -7.19
N LEU A 129 7.07 -5.28 -6.28
CA LEU A 129 5.84 -4.54 -6.53
C LEU A 129 6.12 -3.07 -6.85
N ALA A 130 7.03 -2.43 -6.12
CA ALA A 130 7.37 -1.03 -6.34
C ALA A 130 7.89 -0.77 -7.76
N ARG A 131 8.80 -1.63 -8.24
CA ARG A 131 9.31 -1.59 -9.61
C ARG A 131 8.18 -1.76 -10.64
N LYS A 132 7.25 -2.70 -10.40
CA LYS A 132 6.07 -2.91 -11.26
C LYS A 132 5.15 -1.68 -11.26
N TYR A 133 4.79 -1.14 -10.10
CA TYR A 133 3.90 0.01 -9.97
C TYR A 133 4.46 1.24 -10.69
N ILE A 134 5.72 1.56 -10.48
CA ILE A 134 6.40 2.69 -11.12
C ILE A 134 6.44 2.50 -12.65
N ARG A 135 6.89 1.34 -13.12
CA ARG A 135 7.02 1.05 -14.55
C ARG A 135 5.67 1.05 -15.27
N TYR A 136 4.69 0.32 -14.74
CA TYR A 136 3.42 0.08 -15.44
C TYR A 136 2.37 1.18 -15.24
N SER A 137 2.58 2.09 -14.28
CA SER A 137 1.87 3.37 -14.24
C SER A 137 2.42 4.42 -15.20
N LYS A 138 3.47 4.09 -15.97
CA LYS A 138 4.23 5.04 -16.81
C LYS A 138 4.72 6.25 -16.01
N GLY A 139 5.20 6.02 -14.79
CA GLY A 139 5.73 7.05 -13.90
C GLY A 139 4.68 7.94 -13.21
N ALA A 140 3.39 7.58 -13.28
CA ALA A 140 2.35 8.25 -12.50
C ALA A 140 2.47 7.94 -11.00
N VAL A 141 2.84 6.71 -10.64
CA VAL A 141 3.31 6.38 -9.29
C VAL A 141 4.71 6.96 -9.12
N ARG A 142 4.84 7.97 -8.26
CA ARG A 142 6.08 8.73 -7.99
C ARG A 142 6.85 8.22 -6.79
N ALA A 143 6.18 7.55 -5.87
CA ALA A 143 6.82 6.90 -4.74
C ALA A 143 6.05 5.65 -4.33
N VAL A 144 6.79 4.61 -3.97
CA VAL A 144 6.28 3.47 -3.22
C VAL A 144 7.03 3.43 -1.90
N VAL A 145 6.28 3.34 -0.80
CA VAL A 145 6.83 3.39 0.57
C VAL A 145 6.53 2.05 1.24
N CYS A 146 7.55 1.40 1.77
CA CYS A 146 7.40 0.22 2.63
C CYS A 146 7.72 0.61 4.06
N VAL A 147 6.85 0.22 4.98
CA VAL A 147 7.16 0.19 6.42
C VAL A 147 7.30 -1.27 6.82
N GLU A 148 8.54 -1.71 7.04
CA GLU A 148 8.85 -3.05 7.51
C GLU A 148 8.84 -3.08 9.03
N ILE A 149 7.96 -3.89 9.61
CA ILE A 149 7.83 -4.07 11.05
C ILE A 149 8.41 -5.43 11.42
N THR A 150 9.36 -5.44 12.35
CA THR A 150 9.95 -6.67 12.89
C THR A 150 9.75 -6.72 14.40
N TYR A 151 9.28 -7.87 14.88
CA TYR A 151 9.15 -8.14 16.30
C TYR A 151 10.23 -9.13 16.71
N SER A 152 11.13 -8.71 17.60
CA SER A 152 12.10 -9.59 18.24
C SER A 152 11.71 -9.81 19.69
N LYS A 153 11.82 -11.05 20.17
CA LYS A 153 11.76 -11.33 21.61
C LYS A 153 13.09 -10.94 22.25
N ASP A 154 13.05 -10.45 23.49
CA ASP A 154 14.24 -10.33 24.32
C ASP A 154 14.81 -11.71 24.72
N GLU A 155 16.00 -11.72 25.32
CA GLU A 155 16.74 -12.94 25.69
C GLU A 155 15.94 -13.88 26.61
N ASP A 156 15.02 -13.31 27.40
CA ASP A 156 14.13 -14.04 28.31
C ASP A 156 12.79 -14.46 27.66
N GLY A 157 12.53 -14.09 26.41
CA GLY A 157 11.29 -14.40 25.70
C GLY A 157 10.04 -13.66 26.21
N LYS A 158 10.21 -12.60 27.02
CA LYS A 158 9.14 -11.93 27.79
C LYS A 158 8.69 -10.61 27.19
N LYS A 159 9.54 -9.90 26.45
CA LYS A 159 9.19 -8.63 25.80
C LYS A 159 9.40 -8.70 24.30
N GLU A 160 8.38 -8.30 23.56
CA GLU A 160 8.50 -8.05 22.13
C GLU A 160 9.02 -6.61 21.91
N LYS A 161 10.24 -6.49 21.40
CA LYS A 161 10.76 -5.24 20.85
C LYS A 161 10.34 -5.16 19.39
N GLY A 162 9.51 -4.18 19.05
CA GLY A 162 9.17 -3.83 17.68
C GLY A 162 10.19 -2.85 17.10
N LYS A 163 10.72 -3.15 15.91
CA LYS A 163 11.48 -2.21 15.08
C LYS A 163 10.69 -1.93 13.81
N ALA A 164 10.68 -0.67 13.37
CA ALA A 164 10.13 -0.28 12.08
C ALA A 164 11.24 0.29 11.20
N GLU A 165 11.31 -0.15 9.94
CA GLU A 165 12.24 0.35 8.93
C GLU A 165 11.47 0.90 7.73
N LEU A 166 11.83 2.11 7.30
CA LEU A 166 11.23 2.75 6.15
C LEU A 166 12.09 2.50 4.90
N SER A 167 11.46 2.12 3.80
CA SER A 167 12.10 2.06 2.47
C SER A 167 11.25 2.78 1.44
N VAL A 168 11.91 3.48 0.51
CA VAL A 168 11.24 4.29 -0.51
C VAL A 168 11.84 4.01 -1.87
N TRP A 169 11.00 3.68 -2.85
CA TRP A 169 11.38 3.53 -4.25
C TRP A 169 10.74 4.64 -5.09
N ARG A 170 11.50 5.19 -6.04
CA ARG A 170 11.10 6.29 -6.93
C ARG A 170 11.53 5.99 -8.38
N PRO A 171 10.88 6.61 -9.39
CA PRO A 171 11.27 6.48 -10.80
C PRO A 171 12.70 6.91 -11.09
#